data_AF-A0A963T5X6-F1
#
_entry.id   AF-A0A963T5X6-F1
#
_cell.length_a   1.000
_cell.length_b   1.000
_cell.length_c   1.000
_cell.angle_alpha   90.00
_cell.angle_beta   90.00
_cell.angle_gamma   90.00
#
_symmetry.space_group_name_H-M   'P 1'
#
loop_
_entity.id
_entity.type
_entity.pdbx_description
1 polymer ?
#
loop_
_entity_poly.entity_id
_entity_poly.type
_entity_poly.pdbx_seq_one_letter_code
_entity_poly.pdbx_strand_id
1 'polypeptide(L)'
;MANNVRRLRVAFLLTPSDFARRLRADPIDVERMEAAGYRLTPEWIEAVARALGVSPETVTDPNLNLNALTRKTPPAQQAPPVCPVATRYAILALTAKFAGLKFARDIDDDSLARAVLNFFAFVESADEPGRANDLTRQKRALQIAVLTILQARGFVPGPTFETELQDALPGAMEMMRRFAAIDGAPAGG
;
A
#
# COMPACT_ATOMS: atom_id res chain seq x y z
N MET A 1 0.63 26.45 -6.52
CA MET A 1 0.51 25.77 -5.22
C MET A 1 0.16 24.33 -5.52
N ALA A 2 0.99 23.36 -5.13
CA ALA A 2 0.73 21.96 -5.42
C ALA A 2 -0.31 21.41 -4.46
N ASN A 3 -1.04 20.38 -4.89
CA ASN A 3 -1.98 19.65 -4.05
C ASN A 3 -1.45 18.23 -3.91
N ASN A 4 -0.87 17.92 -2.75
CA ASN A 4 -0.27 16.61 -2.49
C ASN A 4 -1.16 15.70 -1.65
N VAL A 5 -2.42 16.06 -1.39
CA VAL A 5 -3.30 15.33 -0.46
C VAL A 5 -3.39 13.85 -0.81
N ARG A 6 -3.63 13.53 -2.08
CA ARG A 6 -3.66 12.14 -2.56
C ARG A 6 -2.33 11.43 -2.39
N ARG A 7 -1.23 12.10 -2.75
CA ARG A 7 0.13 11.53 -2.67
C ARG A 7 0.52 11.23 -1.23
N LEU A 8 0.18 12.14 -0.32
CA LEU A 8 0.40 11.98 1.11
C LEU A 8 -0.49 10.87 1.68
N ARG A 9 -1.80 10.88 1.39
CA ARG A 9 -2.71 9.81 1.83
C ARG A 9 -2.18 8.42 1.43
N VAL A 10 -1.78 8.26 0.17
CA VAL A 10 -1.23 7.00 -0.34
C VAL A 10 0.09 6.64 0.36
N ALA A 11 0.98 7.61 0.61
CA ALA A 11 2.23 7.38 1.32
C ALA A 11 2.03 6.95 2.78
N PHE A 12 0.98 7.47 3.43
CA PHE A 12 0.55 7.06 4.77
C PHE A 12 -0.37 5.83 4.78
N LEU A 13 -0.60 5.21 3.62
CA LEU A 13 -1.38 3.98 3.45
C LEU A 13 -2.82 4.08 3.95
N LEU A 14 -3.40 5.27 3.85
CA LEU A 14 -4.78 5.50 4.27
C LEU A 14 -5.74 5.28 3.09
N THR A 15 -6.84 4.58 3.34
CA THR A 15 -7.99 4.60 2.43
C THR A 15 -8.62 6.00 2.42
N PRO A 16 -9.29 6.45 1.34
CA PRO A 16 -10.14 7.63 1.38
C PRO A 16 -11.08 7.64 2.59
N SER A 17 -11.66 6.49 2.95
CA SER A 17 -12.54 6.35 4.12
C SER A 17 -11.81 6.58 5.45
N ASP A 18 -10.62 6.01 5.64
CA ASP A 18 -9.83 6.19 6.87
C ASP A 18 -9.30 7.62 6.97
N PHE A 19 -8.93 8.19 5.83
CA PHE A 19 -8.46 9.56 5.78
C PHE A 19 -9.59 10.56 6.04
N ALA A 20 -10.78 10.34 5.47
CA ALA A 20 -11.99 11.09 5.78
C ALA A 20 -12.33 11.02 7.27
N ARG A 21 -12.23 9.83 7.88
CA ARG A 21 -12.43 9.64 9.32
C ARG A 21 -11.42 10.42 10.16
N ARG A 22 -10.13 10.43 9.76
CA ARG A 22 -9.10 11.24 10.44
C ARG A 22 -9.31 12.74 10.29
N LEU A 23 -9.78 13.17 9.12
CA LEU A 23 -10.14 14.56 8.83
C LEU A 23 -11.46 14.99 9.48
N ARG A 24 -12.27 14.04 9.97
CA ARG A 24 -13.68 14.26 10.37
C ARG A 24 -14.48 14.91 9.24
N ALA A 25 -14.26 14.42 8.03
CA ALA A 25 -14.86 14.90 6.79
C ALA A 25 -15.67 13.79 6.10
N ASP A 26 -16.50 14.17 5.13
CA ASP A 26 -17.16 13.20 4.26
C ASP A 26 -16.15 12.63 3.24
N PRO A 27 -16.22 11.33 2.89
CA PRO A 27 -15.39 10.76 1.81
C PRO A 27 -15.49 11.53 0.47
N ILE A 28 -16.64 12.12 0.15
CA ILE A 28 -16.82 12.95 -1.05
C ILE A 28 -15.96 14.21 -0.99
N ASP A 29 -15.79 14.80 0.20
CA ASP A 29 -14.92 15.98 0.37
C ASP A 29 -13.45 15.59 0.18
N VAL A 30 -13.05 14.39 0.60
CA VAL A 30 -11.71 13.85 0.36
C VAL A 30 -11.46 13.67 -1.13
N GLU A 31 -12.39 13.08 -1.88
CA GLU A 31 -12.25 12.94 -3.34
C GLU A 31 -12.11 14.29 -4.04
N ARG A 32 -12.92 15.29 -3.64
CA ARG A 32 -12.82 16.66 -4.17
C ARG A 32 -11.47 17.29 -3.83
N MET A 33 -10.98 17.12 -2.61
CA MET A 33 -9.66 17.59 -2.21
C MET A 33 -8.52 16.90 -2.95
N GLU A 34 -8.68 15.66 -3.39
CA GLU A 34 -7.67 14.91 -4.12
C GLU A 34 -7.68 15.16 -5.63
N ALA A 35 -8.72 15.82 -6.14
CA ALA A 35 -8.86 16.13 -7.55
C ALA A 35 -7.74 17.06 -8.04
N ALA A 36 -7.18 16.72 -9.21
CA ALA A 36 -6.14 17.53 -9.84
C ALA A 36 -6.66 18.96 -10.10
N GLY A 37 -5.94 19.97 -9.60
CA GLY A 37 -6.31 21.38 -9.75
C GLY A 37 -7.25 21.92 -8.67
N TYR A 38 -7.73 21.10 -7.73
CA TYR A 38 -8.46 21.61 -6.58
C TYR A 38 -7.54 22.45 -5.70
N ARG A 39 -7.95 23.68 -5.41
CA ARG A 39 -7.20 24.62 -4.57
C ARG A 39 -7.64 24.47 -3.12
N LEU A 40 -6.78 23.90 -2.29
CA LEU A 40 -7.03 23.73 -0.86
C LEU A 40 -7.10 25.10 -0.18
N THR A 41 -8.06 25.25 0.74
CA THR A 41 -8.12 26.41 1.63
C THR A 41 -7.10 26.25 2.76
N PRO A 42 -6.68 27.35 3.42
CA PRO A 42 -5.79 27.27 4.57
C PRO A 42 -6.30 26.34 5.68
N GLU A 43 -7.62 26.32 5.92
CA GLU A 43 -8.23 25.44 6.92
C GLU A 43 -8.05 23.96 6.56
N TRP A 44 -8.22 23.61 5.28
CA TRP A 44 -8.02 22.23 4.81
C TRP A 44 -6.57 21.79 4.83
N ILE A 45 -5.64 22.71 4.54
CA ILE A 45 -4.20 22.43 4.62
C ILE A 45 -3.81 22.07 6.06
N GLU A 46 -4.27 22.87 7.02
CA GLU A 46 -4.09 22.62 8.46
C GLU A 46 -4.74 21.31 8.91
N ALA A 47 -5.96 21.03 8.46
CA ALA A 47 -6.67 19.79 8.78
C ALA A 47 -5.93 18.55 8.26
N VAL A 48 -5.47 18.60 7.00
CA VAL A 48 -4.68 17.52 6.37
C VAL A 48 -3.34 17.34 7.06
N ALA A 49 -2.62 18.44 7.33
CA ALA A 49 -1.36 18.43 8.03
C ALA A 49 -1.49 17.74 9.40
N ARG A 50 -2.52 18.11 10.16
CA ARG A 50 -2.84 17.52 11.47
C ARG A 50 -3.25 16.05 11.37
N ALA A 51 -4.10 15.69 10.42
CA ALA A 51 -4.57 14.31 10.23
C ALA A 51 -3.44 13.33 9.86
N LEU A 52 -2.39 13.84 9.22
CA LEU A 52 -1.23 13.07 8.79
C LEU A 52 0.00 13.25 9.68
N GLY A 53 -0.02 14.19 10.63
CA GLY A 53 1.12 14.49 11.50
C GLY A 53 2.30 15.13 10.75
N VAL A 54 2.03 15.89 9.69
CA VAL A 54 3.03 16.54 8.84
C VAL A 54 2.92 18.06 8.95
N SER A 55 3.89 18.81 8.41
CA SER A 55 3.78 20.28 8.40
C SER A 55 2.80 20.77 7.31
N PRO A 56 2.11 21.90 7.51
CA PRO A 56 1.28 22.53 6.47
C PRO A 56 2.01 22.78 5.15
N GLU A 57 3.31 23.11 5.20
CA GLU A 57 4.09 23.31 3.97
C GLU A 57 4.22 22.02 3.16
N THR A 58 4.31 20.87 3.83
CA THR A 58 4.41 19.54 3.20
C THR A 58 3.18 19.24 2.33
N VAL A 59 1.99 19.67 2.76
CA VAL A 59 0.72 19.45 2.03
C VAL A 59 0.72 20.16 0.67
N THR A 60 1.48 21.26 0.55
CA THR A 60 1.44 22.16 -0.61
C THR A 60 2.76 22.28 -1.36
N ASP A 61 3.79 21.54 -0.91
CA ASP A 61 5.14 21.56 -1.47
C ASP A 61 5.19 20.96 -2.90
N PRO A 62 5.49 21.75 -3.94
CA PRO A 62 5.61 21.24 -5.30
C PRO A 62 6.74 20.22 -5.46
N ASN A 63 7.75 20.24 -4.59
CA ASN A 63 8.91 19.36 -4.62
C ASN A 63 8.84 18.25 -3.57
N LEU A 64 7.63 17.94 -3.07
CA LEU A 64 7.41 16.97 -2.00
C LEU A 64 8.22 15.68 -2.22
N ASN A 65 9.20 15.48 -1.35
CA ASN A 65 10.00 14.27 -1.29
C ASN A 65 9.39 13.29 -0.28
N LEU A 66 8.47 12.45 -0.78
CA LEU A 66 7.80 11.42 0.01
C LEU A 66 8.77 10.49 0.76
N ASN A 67 9.93 10.20 0.16
CA ASN A 67 10.94 9.31 0.75
C ASN A 67 11.60 9.92 1.99
N ALA A 68 11.74 11.25 2.05
CA ALA A 68 12.28 11.94 3.22
C ALA A 68 11.26 12.00 4.38
N LEU A 69 9.96 12.00 4.06
CA LEU A 69 8.88 12.12 5.04
C LEU A 69 8.67 10.82 5.82
N THR A 70 8.73 9.67 5.14
CA THR A 70 8.55 8.34 5.74
C THR A 70 9.75 7.89 6.57
N ARG A 71 10.93 8.52 6.38
CA ARG A 71 12.18 8.24 7.11
C ARG A 71 12.32 8.93 8.47
N LYS A 72 11.42 9.85 8.86
CA LYS A 72 11.49 10.57 10.14
C LYS A 72 11.00 9.77 11.36
N THR A 73 10.65 8.49 11.21
CA THR A 73 10.42 7.56 12.32
C THR A 73 11.77 6.95 12.75
N PRO A 74 12.18 6.98 14.05
CA PRO A 74 13.55 6.61 14.46
C PRO A 74 13.89 5.10 14.30
N PRO A 75 15.19 4.71 14.35
CA PRO A 75 15.72 3.63 13.51
C PRO A 75 15.98 2.28 14.20
N ALA A 76 16.20 1.29 13.32
CA ALA A 76 16.97 0.05 13.46
C ALA A 76 16.43 -1.06 14.36
N GLN A 77 15.50 -1.86 13.82
CA GLN A 77 15.45 -3.29 14.12
C GLN A 77 15.49 -4.09 12.82
N GLN A 78 16.26 -5.16 12.88
CA GLN A 78 16.73 -5.99 11.78
C GLN A 78 15.64 -6.27 10.75
N ALA A 79 15.94 -5.99 9.48
CA ALA A 79 15.14 -6.41 8.36
C ALA A 79 14.74 -7.89 8.53
N PRO A 80 13.45 -8.21 8.33
CA PRO A 80 13.04 -8.35 6.94
C PRO A 80 11.71 -7.61 6.73
N PRO A 81 11.67 -6.29 6.50
CA PRO A 81 10.42 -5.60 6.68
C PRO A 81 9.69 -5.70 5.36
N VAL A 82 8.62 -6.48 5.34
CA VAL A 82 7.67 -6.45 4.25
C VAL A 82 7.19 -5.01 4.11
N CYS A 83 7.58 -4.34 3.03
CA CYS A 83 7.21 -2.94 2.80
C CYS A 83 5.78 -2.87 2.25
N PRO A 84 4.87 -2.04 2.81
CA PRO A 84 3.50 -1.95 2.32
C PRO A 84 3.38 -1.54 0.85
N VAL A 85 4.28 -0.67 0.38
CA VAL A 85 4.37 -0.29 -1.03
C VAL A 85 4.76 -1.51 -1.88
N ALA A 86 5.73 -2.28 -1.40
CA ALA A 86 6.18 -3.50 -2.06
C ALA A 86 5.07 -4.57 -2.13
N THR A 87 4.32 -4.75 -1.04
CA THR A 87 3.15 -5.65 -0.96
C THR A 87 2.06 -5.22 -1.94
N ARG A 88 1.77 -3.91 -2.01
CA ARG A 88 0.80 -3.36 -2.97
C ARG A 88 1.16 -3.72 -4.40
N TYR A 89 2.42 -3.53 -4.80
CA TYR A 89 2.87 -3.90 -6.14
C TYR A 89 2.87 -5.41 -6.36
N ALA A 90 3.19 -6.21 -5.34
CA ALA A 90 3.15 -7.67 -5.43
C ALA A 90 1.74 -8.20 -5.70
N ILE A 91 0.74 -7.65 -5.00
CA ILE A 91 -0.67 -7.97 -5.24
C ILE A 91 -1.07 -7.56 -6.66
N LEU A 92 -0.71 -6.36 -7.11
CA LEU A 92 -1.01 -5.87 -8.45
C LEU A 92 -0.36 -6.72 -9.55
N ALA A 93 0.91 -7.09 -9.39
CA ALA A 93 1.67 -7.88 -10.36
C ALA A 93 1.10 -9.30 -10.48
N LEU A 94 0.77 -9.93 -9.37
CA LEU A 94 0.12 -11.25 -9.39
C LEU A 94 -1.27 -11.15 -10.00
N THR A 95 -2.07 -10.16 -9.64
CA THR A 95 -3.40 -10.00 -10.22
C THR A 95 -3.32 -9.74 -11.73
N ALA A 96 -2.34 -8.94 -12.18
CA ALA A 96 -2.10 -8.71 -13.60
C ALA A 96 -1.67 -9.97 -14.35
N LYS A 97 -0.89 -10.85 -13.71
CA LYS A 97 -0.48 -12.13 -14.30
C LYS A 97 -1.69 -13.03 -14.60
N PHE A 98 -2.70 -13.05 -13.72
CA PHE A 98 -3.82 -13.98 -13.85
C PHE A 98 -5.04 -13.40 -14.58
N ALA A 99 -5.39 -12.14 -14.33
CA ALA A 99 -6.59 -11.51 -14.88
C ALA A 99 -6.28 -10.42 -15.93
N GLY A 100 -4.99 -10.19 -16.21
CA GLY A 100 -4.53 -9.20 -17.17
C GLY A 100 -4.36 -7.80 -16.58
N LEU A 101 -3.58 -6.96 -17.27
CA LEU A 101 -3.23 -5.60 -16.84
C LEU A 101 -4.44 -4.69 -16.67
N LYS A 102 -5.46 -4.82 -17.53
CA LYS A 102 -6.69 -4.04 -17.41
C LYS A 102 -7.38 -4.30 -16.08
N PHE A 103 -7.54 -5.57 -15.73
CA PHE A 103 -8.15 -5.97 -14.47
C PHE A 103 -7.39 -5.47 -13.26
N ALA A 104 -6.05 -5.58 -13.27
CA ALA A 104 -5.22 -5.10 -12.16
C ALA A 104 -5.26 -3.58 -11.98
N ARG A 105 -5.37 -2.81 -13.07
CA ARG A 105 -5.52 -1.35 -13.02
C ARG A 105 -6.90 -0.90 -12.53
N ASP A 106 -7.92 -1.71 -12.79
CA ASP A 106 -9.30 -1.41 -12.40
C ASP A 106 -9.60 -1.80 -10.94
N ILE A 107 -8.62 -2.29 -10.17
CA ILE A 107 -8.75 -2.51 -8.72
C ILE A 107 -8.79 -1.15 -8.04
N ASP A 108 -9.87 -0.89 -7.30
CA ASP A 108 -10.02 0.35 -6.56
C ASP A 108 -9.00 0.44 -5.41
N ASP A 109 -8.62 1.67 -5.08
CA ASP A 109 -7.58 1.96 -4.09
C ASP A 109 -7.95 1.39 -2.69
N ASP A 110 -9.23 1.30 -2.36
CA ASP A 110 -9.74 0.80 -1.08
C ASP A 110 -9.61 -0.72 -0.96
N SER A 111 -10.03 -1.47 -1.98
CA SER A 111 -9.87 -2.92 -2.05
C SER A 111 -8.40 -3.32 -1.96
N LEU A 112 -7.53 -2.57 -2.66
CA LEU A 112 -6.10 -2.83 -2.63
C LEU A 112 -5.46 -2.50 -1.28
N ALA A 113 -5.83 -1.38 -0.65
CA ALA A 113 -5.37 -1.03 0.69
C ALA A 113 -5.84 -2.04 1.74
N ARG A 114 -7.10 -2.48 1.69
CA ARG A 114 -7.63 -3.56 2.55
C ARG A 114 -6.88 -4.87 2.36
N ALA A 115 -6.56 -5.23 1.12
CA ALA A 115 -5.78 -6.43 0.84
C ALA A 115 -4.37 -6.36 1.43
N VAL A 116 -3.72 -5.18 1.38
CA VAL A 116 -2.42 -4.94 2.04
C VAL A 116 -2.55 -5.00 3.56
N LEU A 117 -3.56 -4.37 4.16
CA LEU A 117 -3.78 -4.43 5.61
C LEU A 117 -4.05 -5.86 6.10
N ASN A 118 -4.88 -6.61 5.37
CA ASN A 118 -5.16 -8.02 5.67
C ASN A 118 -3.90 -8.89 5.54
N PHE A 119 -3.04 -8.59 4.56
CA PHE A 119 -1.74 -9.23 4.44
C PHE A 119 -0.91 -9.02 5.72
N PHE A 120 -0.79 -7.78 6.21
CA PHE A 120 -0.02 -7.49 7.43
C PHE A 120 -0.66 -8.12 8.65
N ALA A 121 -1.97 -7.98 8.83
CA ALA A 121 -2.69 -8.60 9.94
C ALA A 121 -2.47 -10.11 10.00
N PHE A 122 -2.47 -10.81 8.86
CA PHE A 122 -2.22 -12.24 8.79
C PHE A 122 -0.75 -12.63 9.07
N VAL A 123 0.19 -11.79 8.60
CA VAL A 123 1.62 -12.00 8.88
C VAL A 123 1.94 -11.73 10.35
N GLU A 124 1.31 -10.73 10.96
CA GLU A 124 1.54 -10.25 12.33
C GLU A 124 0.75 -11.00 13.41
N SER A 125 -0.36 -11.66 13.10
CA SER A 125 -1.16 -12.44 14.06
C SER A 125 -0.45 -13.72 14.57
N ALA A 126 0.87 -13.78 14.49
CA ALA A 126 1.73 -14.92 14.76
C ALA A 126 2.22 -14.91 16.22
N ASP A 127 1.32 -14.97 17.20
CA ASP A 127 1.73 -15.17 18.61
C ASP A 127 2.12 -16.63 18.92
N GLU A 128 2.13 -17.54 17.93
CA GLU A 128 2.53 -18.93 18.18
C GLU A 128 4.04 -19.17 17.97
N PRO A 129 4.79 -19.50 19.03
CA PRO A 129 6.19 -19.87 18.94
C PRO A 129 6.31 -21.26 18.30
N GLY A 130 6.42 -21.33 16.98
CA GLY A 130 6.71 -22.60 16.30
C GLY A 130 6.29 -22.68 14.82
N ARG A 131 7.28 -22.55 13.94
CA ARG A 131 7.38 -23.30 12.66
C ARG A 131 6.37 -23.03 11.54
N ALA A 132 6.11 -21.77 11.21
CA ALA A 132 5.96 -21.40 9.80
C ALA A 132 7.10 -20.45 9.46
N ASN A 133 8.01 -20.85 8.56
CA ASN A 133 9.00 -19.94 7.98
C ASN A 133 8.26 -18.65 7.57
N ASP A 134 8.73 -17.48 8.00
CA ASP A 134 8.11 -16.19 7.70
C ASP A 134 7.81 -16.04 6.20
N LEU A 135 8.70 -16.58 5.36
CA LEU A 135 8.53 -16.67 3.91
C LEU A 135 7.30 -17.48 3.48
N THR A 136 7.03 -18.63 4.10
CA THR A 136 5.85 -19.46 3.81
C THR A 136 4.57 -18.73 4.22
N ARG A 137 4.60 -17.99 5.34
CA ARG A 137 3.45 -17.20 5.81
C ARG A 137 3.19 -16.01 4.89
N GLN A 138 4.22 -15.28 4.49
CA GLN A 138 4.10 -14.17 3.52
C GLN A 138 3.56 -14.66 2.17
N LYS A 139 4.05 -15.80 1.67
CA LYS A 139 3.51 -16.43 0.45
C LYS A 139 2.02 -16.75 0.58
N ARG A 140 1.60 -17.33 1.71
CA ARG A 140 0.18 -17.62 1.99
C ARG A 140 -0.66 -16.36 2.09
N ALA A 141 -0.18 -15.34 2.81
CA ALA A 141 -0.86 -14.05 2.93
C ALA A 141 -1.07 -13.39 1.55
N LEU A 142 -0.04 -13.42 0.71
CA LEU A 142 -0.09 -12.87 -0.64
C LEU A 142 -1.06 -13.66 -1.54
N GLN A 143 -1.03 -14.99 -1.44
CA GLN A 143 -1.97 -15.87 -2.12
C GLN A 143 -3.42 -15.57 -1.71
N ILE A 144 -3.70 -15.46 -0.41
CA ILE A 144 -5.04 -15.13 0.12
C ILE A 144 -5.49 -13.76 -0.40
N ALA A 145 -4.63 -12.75 -0.35
CA ALA A 145 -4.95 -11.40 -0.80
C ALA A 145 -5.32 -11.38 -2.29
N VAL A 146 -4.52 -12.02 -3.15
CA VAL A 146 -4.76 -12.08 -4.60
C VAL A 146 -6.01 -12.89 -4.92
N LEU A 147 -6.20 -14.06 -4.30
CA LEU A 147 -7.39 -14.88 -4.48
C LEU A 147 -8.67 -14.12 -4.11
N THR A 148 -8.65 -13.40 -2.98
CA THR A 148 -9.80 -12.61 -2.53
C THR A 148 -10.17 -11.54 -3.56
N ILE A 149 -9.17 -10.84 -4.12
CA ILE A 149 -9.38 -9.82 -5.16
C ILE A 149 -9.95 -10.44 -6.43
N LEU A 150 -9.38 -11.55 -6.88
CA LEU A 150 -9.82 -12.26 -8.09
C LEU A 150 -11.26 -12.75 -7.93
N GLN A 151 -11.58 -13.39 -6.81
CA GLN A 151 -12.92 -13.90 -6.50
C GLN A 151 -13.96 -12.78 -6.41
N ALA A 152 -13.66 -11.69 -5.71
CA ALA A 152 -14.58 -10.56 -5.55
C ALA A 152 -14.99 -9.92 -6.90
N ARG A 153 -14.17 -10.13 -7.94
CA ARG A 153 -14.36 -9.58 -9.27
C ARG A 153 -14.77 -10.63 -10.31
N GLY A 154 -15.18 -11.82 -9.85
CA GLY A 154 -15.73 -12.87 -10.71
C GLY A 154 -14.70 -13.56 -11.61
N PHE A 155 -13.41 -13.51 -11.28
CA PHE A 155 -12.40 -14.30 -11.98
C PHE A 155 -12.64 -15.78 -11.75
N VAL A 156 -12.75 -16.55 -12.84
CA VAL A 156 -12.89 -18.00 -12.79
C VAL A 156 -11.52 -18.64 -13.07
N PRO A 157 -10.89 -19.28 -12.08
CA PRO A 157 -9.59 -19.91 -12.27
C PRO A 157 -9.68 -21.08 -13.24
N GLY A 158 -8.70 -21.18 -14.14
CA GLY A 158 -8.52 -22.34 -15.01
C GLY A 158 -7.94 -23.55 -14.25
N PRO A 159 -7.89 -24.72 -14.89
CA PRO A 159 -7.43 -25.97 -14.26
C PRO A 159 -5.95 -25.95 -13.82
N THR A 160 -5.12 -25.08 -14.40
CA THR A 160 -3.68 -24.92 -14.09
C THR A 160 -3.38 -23.81 -13.09
N PHE A 161 -4.42 -23.08 -12.64
CA PHE A 161 -4.25 -21.84 -11.88
C PHE A 161 -3.43 -22.02 -10.59
N GLU A 162 -3.64 -23.11 -9.85
CA GLU A 162 -2.92 -23.36 -8.59
C GLU A 162 -1.41 -23.52 -8.82
N THR A 163 -1.02 -24.27 -9.85
CA THR A 163 0.38 -24.45 -10.25
C THR A 163 0.99 -23.12 -10.70
N GLU A 164 0.29 -22.38 -11.56
CA GLU A 164 0.77 -21.08 -12.06
C GLU A 164 0.93 -20.05 -10.93
N LEU A 165 0.06 -20.11 -9.91
CA LEU A 165 0.15 -19.29 -8.71
C LEU A 165 1.35 -19.67 -7.86
N GLN A 166 1.57 -20.96 -7.61
CA GLN A 166 2.76 -21.44 -6.88
C GLN A 166 4.06 -21.03 -7.58
N ASP A 167 4.09 -21.06 -8.91
CA ASP A 167 5.24 -20.64 -9.71
C ASP A 167 5.45 -19.10 -9.72
N ALA A 168 4.37 -18.33 -9.59
CA ALA A 168 4.42 -16.87 -9.58
C ALA A 168 4.86 -16.29 -8.22
N LEU A 169 4.52 -16.95 -7.12
CA LEU A 169 4.75 -16.47 -5.77
C LEU A 169 6.23 -16.14 -5.48
N PRO A 170 7.23 -16.95 -5.86
CA PRO A 170 8.65 -16.61 -5.67
C PRO A 170 9.05 -15.28 -6.30
N GLY A 171 8.58 -15.00 -7.51
CA GLY A 171 8.87 -13.74 -8.21
C GLY A 171 8.26 -12.53 -7.51
N ALA A 172 7.02 -12.67 -7.01
CA ALA A 172 6.36 -11.63 -6.24
C ALA A 172 7.07 -11.38 -4.89
N MET A 173 7.53 -12.44 -4.22
CA MET A 173 8.32 -12.33 -3.00
C MET A 173 9.68 -11.66 -3.22
N GLU A 174 10.38 -11.99 -4.30
CA GLU A 174 11.65 -11.34 -4.65
C GLU A 174 11.44 -9.85 -4.98
N MET A 175 10.33 -9.51 -5.64
CA MET A 175 9.95 -8.11 -5.84
C MET A 175 9.72 -7.40 -4.51
N MET A 176 8.98 -8.02 -3.58
CA MET A 176 8.76 -7.46 -2.25
C MET A 176 10.09 -7.19 -1.52
N ARG A 177 11.01 -8.16 -1.59
CA ARG A 177 12.35 -8.05 -1.00
C ARG A 177 13.18 -6.92 -1.61
N ARG A 178 13.17 -6.79 -2.95
CA ARG A 178 13.93 -5.75 -3.66
C ARG A 178 13.41 -4.35 -3.36
N PHE A 179 12.10 -4.16 -3.35
CA PHE A 179 11.50 -2.88 -2.98
C PHE A 179 11.79 -2.51 -1.52
N ALA A 180 11.71 -3.48 -0.60
CA ALA A 180 12.09 -3.24 0.79
C ALA A 180 13.57 -2.86 0.96
N ALA A 181 14.47 -3.42 0.14
CA ALA A 181 15.90 -3.07 0.16
C ALA A 181 16.18 -1.65 -0.38
N ILE A 182 15.38 -1.16 -1.33
CA ILE A 182 15.46 0.22 -1.83
C ILE A 182 15.06 1.21 -0.72
N ASP A 183 14.04 0.87 0.07
CA ASP A 183 13.60 1.71 1.19
C ASP A 183 14.61 1.73 2.36
N GLY A 184 15.33 0.63 2.59
CA GLY A 184 16.31 0.47 3.67
C GLY A 184 17.76 0.89 3.35
N ALA A 185 18.07 1.29 2.11
CA ALA A 185 19.42 1.73 1.76
C ALA A 185 19.74 3.08 2.43
N PRO A 186 20.86 3.20 3.18
CA PRO A 186 21.34 4.50 3.62
C PRO A 186 21.59 5.35 2.38
N ALA A 187 21.09 6.59 2.39
CA ALA A 187 21.50 7.57 1.40
C ALA A 187 22.99 7.84 1.60
N GLY A 188 23.84 7.24 0.76
CA GLY A 188 25.29 7.35 0.87
C GLY A 188 25.95 7.12 -0.47
N GLY A 189 26.47 8.20 -1.04
CA GLY A 189 27.18 8.31 -2.31
C GLY A 189 27.01 9.71 -2.86
#